data_AF-A0A497JFV2-F1
#
_entry.id   AF-A0A497JFV2-F1
#
_cell.length_a   1.000
_cell.length_b   1.000
_cell.length_c   1.000
_cell.angle_alpha   90.00
_cell.angle_beta   90.00
_cell.angle_gamma   90.00
#
_symmetry.space_group_name_H-M   'P 1'
#
loop_
_entity.id
_entity.type
_entity.pdbx_description
1 polymer ?
#
loop_
_entity_poly.entity_id
_entity_poly.type
_entity_poly.pdbx_seq_one_letter_code
_entity_poly.pdbx_strand_id
1 'polypeptide(L)'
;MLSRTNLALNRGKTAKRLLFVLIILLLFATMENVLAIEYDPIQFLTKQTYMLRENETVKKFIVISYESKPYYVVQISANDVVVGYIALEKFNKKVVEEKVKSKVLFQTAEFISNYTDFKKEVNSNPSYIWFILKYNDIPTIKQKLENEKLELSLIAQTVSSYEGVSKANALSSMLDVIISELDELHSKMLDAVSFESQFLKEPIAGEEIQLKEKLIDSYESLERIFRDKQEYESLLLQLKIDIANDPELDRDTKKQLNETADLPDEAKEIDKWYTSATNMQFKENLESIYLDASDKSTSYAAHVALRLKRDSCYRFIYEENTELEKKTNNELMTLKEAYTLIMDEKNYDKWKNRLALKDLKTNWAKMLSNLEKEDYDTALKYAKKALNNAIDVYKEGFFVDNGKTEINYELIFQAAIAIIVILMVIYAIRSRKKLVSLISGEKDEKVVFNEL
;
A
#
# COMPACT_ATOMS: atom_id res chain seq x y z
N MET A 1 -25.10 27.87 -70.79
CA MET A 1 -23.76 27.62 -70.18
C MET A 1 -23.75 27.93 -68.67
N LEU A 2 -24.67 27.38 -67.85
CA LEU A 2 -24.74 27.66 -66.39
C LEU A 2 -24.81 26.40 -65.51
N SER A 3 -24.45 25.22 -66.03
CA SER A 3 -24.62 23.95 -65.32
C SER A 3 -23.32 23.38 -64.70
N ARG A 4 -22.13 23.83 -65.14
CA ARG A 4 -20.86 23.22 -64.69
C ARG A 4 -20.22 23.88 -63.46
N THR A 5 -20.53 25.13 -63.15
CA THR A 5 -19.94 25.86 -62.00
C THR A 5 -20.58 25.51 -60.65
N ASN A 6 -21.88 25.18 -60.63
CA ASN A 6 -22.58 24.83 -59.38
C ASN A 6 -22.20 23.44 -58.84
N LEU A 7 -21.85 22.49 -59.71
CA LEU A 7 -21.45 21.14 -59.28
C LEU A 7 -20.07 21.12 -58.60
N ALA A 8 -19.14 21.98 -59.04
CA ALA A 8 -17.80 22.09 -58.46
C ALA A 8 -17.82 22.79 -57.08
N LEU A 9 -18.63 23.84 -56.91
CA LEU A 9 -18.78 24.52 -55.62
C LEU A 9 -19.43 23.63 -54.56
N ASN A 10 -20.42 22.81 -54.95
CA ASN A 10 -21.11 21.92 -54.02
C ASN A 10 -20.21 20.74 -53.58
N ARG A 11 -19.38 20.20 -54.50
CA ARG A 11 -18.36 19.19 -54.18
C ARG A 11 -17.28 19.70 -53.22
N GLY A 12 -16.87 20.96 -53.35
CA GLY A 12 -15.90 21.58 -52.43
C GLY A 12 -16.45 21.78 -51.01
N LYS A 13 -17.74 22.13 -50.89
CA LYS A 13 -18.43 22.27 -49.59
C LYS A 13 -18.67 20.91 -48.92
N THR A 14 -19.06 19.88 -49.68
CA THR A 14 -19.22 18.53 -49.14
C THR A 14 -17.88 17.91 -48.76
N ALA A 15 -16.81 18.08 -49.55
CA ALA A 15 -15.48 17.61 -49.20
C ALA A 15 -14.94 18.26 -47.91
N LYS A 16 -15.13 19.58 -47.74
CA LYS A 16 -14.75 20.27 -46.50
C LYS A 16 -15.55 19.81 -45.28
N ARG A 17 -16.86 19.58 -45.43
CA ARG A 17 -17.70 19.03 -44.35
C ARG A 17 -17.28 17.60 -43.99
N LEU A 18 -16.95 16.78 -44.99
CA LEU A 18 -16.53 15.40 -44.80
C LEU A 18 -15.15 15.35 -44.13
N LEU A 19 -14.22 16.22 -44.53
CA LEU A 19 -12.92 16.39 -43.85
C LEU A 19 -13.09 16.85 -42.40
N PHE A 20 -14.00 17.80 -42.14
CA PHE A 20 -14.25 18.30 -40.78
C PHE A 20 -14.88 17.22 -39.89
N VAL A 21 -15.83 16.44 -40.42
CA VAL A 21 -16.41 15.27 -39.74
C VAL A 21 -15.36 14.20 -39.50
N LEU A 22 -14.44 13.97 -40.45
CA LEU A 22 -13.35 12.99 -40.30
C LEU A 22 -12.31 13.44 -39.26
N ILE A 23 -12.01 14.74 -39.18
CA ILE A 23 -11.13 15.34 -38.15
C ILE A 23 -11.80 15.24 -36.77
N ILE A 24 -13.11 15.50 -36.67
CA ILE A 24 -13.86 15.33 -35.42
C ILE A 24 -13.88 13.85 -35.01
N LEU A 25 -14.13 12.92 -35.93
CA LEU A 25 -14.06 11.48 -35.69
C LEU A 25 -12.65 11.03 -35.27
N LEU A 26 -11.59 11.60 -35.85
CA LEU A 26 -10.20 11.36 -35.42
C LEU A 26 -9.90 11.96 -34.03
N LEU A 27 -10.49 13.10 -33.69
CA LEU A 27 -10.39 13.70 -32.35
C LEU A 27 -11.14 12.86 -31.31
N PHE A 28 -12.31 12.31 -31.64
CA PHE A 28 -13.03 11.38 -30.77
C PHE A 28 -12.30 10.02 -30.67
N ALA A 29 -11.76 9.49 -31.77
CA ALA A 29 -11.00 8.25 -31.77
C ALA A 29 -9.66 8.35 -31.00
N THR A 30 -9.08 9.56 -30.90
CA THR A 30 -7.89 9.82 -30.08
C THR A 30 -8.21 10.18 -28.63
N MET A 31 -9.44 10.62 -28.31
CA MET A 31 -9.85 10.89 -26.92
C MET A 31 -10.33 9.65 -26.15
N GLU A 32 -10.77 8.59 -26.82
CA GLU A 32 -11.17 7.34 -26.15
C GLU A 32 -10.05 6.29 -26.04
N ASN A 33 -8.86 6.56 -26.60
CA ASN A 33 -7.70 5.68 -26.50
C ASN A 33 -6.51 6.35 -25.79
N VAL A 34 -6.76 7.05 -24.68
CA VAL A 34 -5.72 7.10 -23.65
C VAL A 34 -5.60 5.66 -23.17
N LEU A 35 -4.62 4.94 -23.72
CA LEU A 35 -4.24 3.62 -23.24
C LEU A 35 -4.13 3.72 -21.73
N ALA A 36 -5.06 3.06 -21.03
CA ALA A 36 -5.05 2.93 -19.59
C ALA A 36 -3.84 2.09 -19.23
N ILE A 37 -2.67 2.71 -19.10
CA ILE A 37 -1.42 2.03 -18.81
C ILE A 37 -1.44 1.64 -17.34
N GLU A 38 -1.54 0.34 -17.09
CA GLU A 38 -1.28 -0.21 -15.78
C GLU A 38 0.14 0.16 -15.34
N TYR A 39 0.27 0.58 -14.08
CA TYR A 39 1.56 0.89 -13.47
C TYR A 39 1.79 -0.04 -12.28
N ASP A 40 3.05 -0.17 -11.88
CA ASP A 40 3.40 -0.90 -10.66
C ASP A 40 3.03 -0.03 -9.43
N PRO A 41 2.03 -0.43 -8.63
CA PRO A 41 1.58 0.35 -7.49
C PRO A 41 2.62 0.40 -6.36
N ILE A 42 3.48 -0.62 -6.25
CA ILE A 42 4.57 -0.66 -5.26
C ILE A 42 5.64 0.35 -5.65
N GLN A 43 6.08 0.36 -6.91
CA GLN A 43 7.04 1.37 -7.38
C GLN A 43 6.48 2.78 -7.28
N PHE A 44 5.21 2.99 -7.59
CA PHE A 44 4.58 4.29 -7.42
C PHE A 44 4.69 4.77 -5.96
N LEU A 45 4.26 3.95 -4.98
CA LEU A 45 4.29 4.31 -3.57
C LEU A 45 5.69 4.41 -2.96
N THR A 46 6.66 3.65 -3.46
CA THR A 46 8.01 3.59 -2.86
C THR A 46 9.02 4.52 -3.54
N LYS A 47 8.81 4.90 -4.80
CA LYS A 47 9.76 5.71 -5.58
C LYS A 47 9.21 7.06 -6.01
N GLN A 48 7.89 7.18 -6.18
CA GLN A 48 7.27 8.39 -6.72
C GLN A 48 6.48 9.16 -5.65
N THR A 49 6.34 8.65 -4.44
CA THR A 49 5.68 9.33 -3.32
C THR A 49 6.50 9.25 -2.02
N TYR A 50 6.11 10.05 -1.05
CA TYR A 50 6.62 10.10 0.31
C TYR A 50 5.50 9.75 1.31
N MET A 51 4.67 8.76 1.00
CA MET A 51 3.56 8.33 1.87
C MET A 51 3.96 7.34 2.96
N LEU A 52 5.09 6.66 2.78
CA LEU A 52 5.62 5.66 3.71
C LEU A 52 6.52 6.33 4.75
N ARG A 53 6.44 5.85 6.00
CA ARG A 53 7.41 6.17 7.06
C ARG A 53 8.70 5.37 6.85
N GLU A 54 9.77 5.77 7.53
CA GLU A 54 11.12 5.18 7.33
C GLU A 54 11.19 3.67 7.63
N ASN A 55 10.39 3.18 8.59
CA ASN A 55 10.33 1.77 8.97
C ASN A 55 9.22 0.98 8.25
N GLU A 56 8.50 1.61 7.32
CA GLU A 56 7.39 0.99 6.59
C GLU A 56 7.85 0.46 5.23
N THR A 57 7.33 -0.70 4.86
CA THR A 57 7.63 -1.37 3.60
C THR A 57 6.35 -1.82 2.92
N VAL A 58 6.45 -2.06 1.62
CA VAL A 58 5.37 -2.58 0.79
C VAL A 58 5.89 -3.80 0.05
N LYS A 59 5.26 -4.96 0.24
CA LYS A 59 5.65 -6.22 -0.42
C LYS A 59 4.54 -6.84 -1.27
N LYS A 60 3.28 -6.47 -1.02
CA LYS A 60 2.11 -7.12 -1.62
C LYS A 60 1.05 -6.08 -1.94
N PHE A 61 0.33 -6.33 -3.03
CA PHE A 61 -0.91 -5.66 -3.35
C PHE A 61 -1.90 -6.69 -3.88
N ILE A 62 -3.18 -6.36 -3.77
CA ILE A 62 -4.27 -7.11 -4.40
C ILE A 62 -5.11 -6.16 -5.24
N VAL A 63 -5.75 -6.68 -6.28
CA VAL A 63 -6.67 -5.91 -7.11
C VAL A 63 -8.08 -6.17 -6.59
N ILE A 64 -8.76 -5.14 -6.11
CA ILE A 64 -10.14 -5.23 -5.64
C ILE A 64 -11.04 -4.36 -6.52
N SER A 65 -12.17 -4.91 -6.94
CA SER A 65 -13.20 -4.18 -7.68
C SER A 65 -14.20 -3.51 -6.73
N TYR A 66 -14.49 -2.23 -6.93
CA TYR A 66 -15.53 -1.50 -6.21
C TYR A 66 -16.30 -0.61 -7.20
N GLU A 67 -17.63 -0.72 -7.22
CA GLU A 67 -18.50 -0.02 -8.20
C GLU A 67 -18.03 -0.21 -9.66
N SER A 68 -17.73 -1.46 -10.02
CA SER A 68 -17.23 -1.86 -11.35
C SER A 68 -15.90 -1.23 -11.78
N LYS A 69 -15.14 -0.66 -10.84
CA LYS A 69 -13.80 -0.10 -11.09
C LYS A 69 -12.75 -0.89 -10.30
N PRO A 70 -11.60 -1.24 -10.93
CA PRO A 70 -10.53 -1.91 -10.23
C PRO A 70 -9.61 -0.92 -9.49
N TYR A 71 -9.18 -1.32 -8.30
CA TYR A 71 -8.23 -0.58 -7.47
C TYR A 71 -7.08 -1.49 -7.05
N TYR A 72 -5.87 -0.95 -7.02
CA TYR A 72 -4.77 -1.59 -6.31
C TYR A 72 -4.90 -1.26 -4.83
N VAL A 73 -5.05 -2.29 -3.99
CA VAL A 73 -5.00 -2.13 -2.55
C VAL A 73 -3.67 -2.67 -2.06
N VAL A 74 -2.82 -1.75 -1.62
CA VAL A 74 -1.43 -2.00 -1.30
C VAL A 74 -1.26 -2.13 0.20
N GLN A 75 -0.69 -3.25 0.66
CA GLN A 75 -0.45 -3.51 2.07
C GLN A 75 0.83 -2.84 2.54
N ILE A 76 0.75 -2.13 3.66
CA ILE A 76 1.88 -1.49 4.33
C ILE A 76 2.22 -2.30 5.58
N SER A 77 3.50 -2.64 5.72
CA SER A 77 3.98 -3.39 6.87
C SER A 77 5.18 -2.71 7.52
N ALA A 78 5.23 -2.75 8.86
CA ALA A 78 6.39 -2.35 9.65
C ALA A 78 6.79 -3.55 10.52
N ASN A 79 8.07 -3.94 10.48
CA ASN A 79 8.58 -5.13 11.18
C ASN A 79 7.73 -6.40 10.93
N ASP A 80 7.34 -6.62 9.66
CA ASP A 80 6.48 -7.71 9.19
C ASP A 80 5.04 -7.74 9.77
N VAL A 81 4.63 -6.70 10.51
CA VAL A 81 3.24 -6.51 10.96
C VAL A 81 2.51 -5.57 10.01
N VAL A 82 1.25 -5.88 9.66
CA VAL A 82 0.40 -4.97 8.88
C VAL A 82 0.09 -3.72 9.70
N VAL A 83 0.45 -2.54 9.17
CA VAL A 83 0.20 -1.24 9.82
C VAL A 83 -0.77 -0.36 9.02
N GLY A 84 -1.21 -0.83 7.86
CA GLY A 84 -2.30 -0.21 7.11
C GLY A 84 -2.28 -0.54 5.62
N TYR A 85 -3.15 0.15 4.89
CA TYR A 85 -3.31 -0.01 3.45
C TYR A 85 -3.38 1.35 2.75
N ILE A 86 -3.03 1.37 1.47
CA ILE A 86 -3.31 2.49 0.55
C ILE A 86 -4.01 1.93 -0.68
N ALA A 87 -5.15 2.52 -1.04
CA ALA A 87 -5.88 2.19 -2.25
C ALA A 87 -5.51 3.18 -3.35
N LEU A 88 -5.25 2.66 -4.55
CA LEU A 88 -4.91 3.42 -5.74
C LEU A 88 -5.84 3.06 -6.88
N GLU A 89 -6.21 4.04 -7.69
CA GLU A 89 -6.89 3.75 -8.96
C GLU A 89 -5.95 2.93 -9.87
N LYS A 90 -6.46 1.84 -10.47
CA LYS A 90 -5.62 0.92 -11.25
C LYS A 90 -4.97 1.58 -12.47
N PHE A 91 -5.69 2.49 -13.11
CA PHE A 91 -5.31 3.10 -14.38
C PHE A 91 -4.88 4.56 -14.27
N ASN A 92 -5.03 5.15 -13.08
CA ASN A 92 -4.61 6.50 -12.78
C ASN A 92 -3.71 6.45 -11.55
N LYS A 93 -2.52 7.05 -11.61
CA LYS A 93 -1.58 7.13 -10.47
C LYS A 93 -2.13 8.04 -9.36
N LYS A 94 -3.25 7.66 -8.76
CA LYS A 94 -4.05 8.47 -7.86
C LYS A 94 -4.48 7.64 -6.67
N VAL A 95 -4.27 8.20 -5.49
CA VAL A 95 -4.73 7.62 -4.23
C VAL A 95 -6.23 7.83 -4.08
N VAL A 96 -6.92 6.82 -3.57
CA VAL A 96 -8.31 6.95 -3.14
C VAL A 96 -8.32 7.67 -1.79
N GLU A 97 -8.76 8.94 -1.80
CA GLU A 97 -8.78 9.78 -0.59
C GLU A 97 -10.11 9.67 0.18
N GLU A 98 -11.15 9.18 -0.49
CA GLU A 98 -12.48 9.05 0.09
C GLU A 98 -12.47 8.00 1.20
N LYS A 99 -12.78 8.44 2.43
CA LYS A 99 -12.69 7.60 3.63
C LYS A 99 -13.59 6.37 3.59
N VAL A 100 -14.83 6.52 3.13
CA VAL A 100 -15.81 5.42 3.07
C VAL A 100 -15.33 4.35 2.09
N LYS A 101 -15.02 4.77 0.87
CA LYS A 101 -14.49 3.89 -0.17
C LYS A 101 -13.19 3.20 0.24
N SER A 102 -12.26 3.94 0.84
CA SER A 102 -11.01 3.39 1.36
C SER A 102 -11.27 2.34 2.44
N LYS A 103 -12.19 2.62 3.38
CA LYS A 103 -12.59 1.66 4.41
C LYS A 103 -13.05 0.34 3.79
N VAL A 104 -13.98 0.37 2.84
CA VAL A 104 -14.51 -0.86 2.22
C VAL A 104 -13.40 -1.62 1.51
N LEU A 105 -12.59 -0.95 0.69
CA LEU A 105 -11.44 -1.58 0.01
C LEU A 105 -10.43 -2.20 0.99
N PHE A 106 -10.17 -1.55 2.12
CA PHE A 106 -9.23 -2.04 3.13
C PHE A 106 -9.82 -3.17 3.96
N GLN A 107 -11.12 -3.13 4.26
CA GLN A 107 -11.82 -4.22 4.94
C GLN A 107 -11.74 -5.50 4.13
N THR A 108 -12.06 -5.45 2.83
CA THR A 108 -11.93 -6.60 1.94
C THR A 108 -10.49 -7.13 1.90
N ALA A 109 -9.49 -6.24 1.84
CA ALA A 109 -8.08 -6.65 1.80
C ALA A 109 -7.60 -7.30 3.10
N GLU A 110 -7.93 -6.71 4.26
CA GLU A 110 -7.59 -7.23 5.58
C GLU A 110 -8.31 -8.56 5.83
N PHE A 111 -9.59 -8.68 5.45
CA PHE A 111 -10.34 -9.93 5.51
C PHE A 111 -9.65 -11.02 4.68
N ILE A 112 -9.33 -10.77 3.42
CA ILE A 112 -8.66 -11.75 2.55
C ILE A 112 -7.32 -12.20 3.16
N SER A 113 -6.53 -11.26 3.70
CA SER A 113 -5.26 -11.58 4.34
C SER A 113 -5.46 -12.51 5.55
N ASN A 114 -6.29 -12.10 6.51
CA ASN A 114 -6.52 -12.83 7.75
C ASN A 114 -7.19 -14.19 7.50
N TYR A 115 -8.17 -14.23 6.59
CA TYR A 115 -8.84 -15.46 6.18
C TYR A 115 -7.90 -16.46 5.50
N THR A 116 -7.04 -15.97 4.60
CA THR A 116 -6.05 -16.82 3.92
C THR A 116 -5.03 -17.38 4.91
N ASP A 117 -4.60 -16.59 5.88
CA ASP A 117 -3.66 -17.03 6.91
C ASP A 117 -4.31 -18.03 7.88
N PHE A 118 -5.57 -17.81 8.26
CA PHE A 118 -6.37 -18.79 8.99
C PHE A 118 -6.46 -20.12 8.24
N LYS A 119 -6.81 -20.11 6.94
CA LYS A 119 -6.84 -21.34 6.13
C LYS A 119 -5.49 -22.06 6.06
N LYS A 120 -4.38 -21.33 5.96
CA LYS A 120 -3.04 -21.93 5.98
C LYS A 120 -2.74 -22.60 7.32
N GLU A 121 -3.13 -21.97 8.42
CA GLU A 121 -2.99 -22.55 9.76
C GLU A 121 -3.79 -23.86 9.87
N VAL A 122 -5.04 -23.85 9.40
CA VAL A 122 -5.88 -25.06 9.35
C VAL A 122 -5.22 -26.17 8.55
N ASN A 123 -4.80 -25.88 7.31
CA ASN A 123 -4.23 -26.87 6.41
C ASN A 123 -2.85 -27.39 6.86
N SER A 124 -2.13 -26.63 7.69
CA SER A 124 -0.80 -27.03 8.19
C SER A 124 -0.89 -27.96 9.41
N ASN A 125 -2.05 -28.05 10.06
CA ASN A 125 -2.26 -28.91 11.21
C ASN A 125 -3.01 -30.19 10.81
N PRO A 126 -2.39 -31.38 10.88
CA PRO A 126 -3.03 -32.64 10.50
C PRO A 126 -4.19 -33.04 11.42
N SER A 127 -4.31 -32.42 12.60
CA SER A 127 -5.41 -32.66 13.54
C SER A 127 -6.64 -31.79 13.25
N TYR A 128 -6.55 -30.86 12.30
CA TYR A 128 -7.64 -29.97 11.94
C TYR A 128 -8.30 -30.42 10.65
N ILE A 129 -9.63 -30.40 10.63
CA ILE A 129 -10.44 -30.71 9.46
C ILE A 129 -11.11 -29.44 8.98
N TRP A 130 -10.86 -29.05 7.74
CA TRP A 130 -11.66 -28.03 7.06
C TRP A 130 -12.87 -28.68 6.38
N PHE A 131 -13.97 -28.78 7.10
CA PHE A 131 -15.12 -29.61 6.69
C PHE A 131 -15.73 -29.18 5.35
N ILE A 132 -15.64 -27.90 4.99
CA ILE A 132 -16.12 -27.36 3.71
C ILE A 132 -15.51 -28.09 2.51
N LEU A 133 -14.27 -28.60 2.62
CA LEU A 133 -13.62 -29.36 1.54
C LEU A 133 -14.02 -30.85 1.50
N LYS A 134 -14.85 -31.31 2.43
CA LYS A 134 -15.35 -32.69 2.52
C LYS A 134 -16.67 -32.91 1.78
N TYR A 135 -17.11 -31.92 1.00
CA TYR A 135 -18.34 -32.00 0.21
C TYR A 135 -18.40 -33.25 -0.70
N ASN A 136 -17.26 -33.74 -1.21
CA ASN A 136 -17.19 -34.95 -2.04
C ASN A 136 -17.52 -36.25 -1.29
N ASP A 137 -17.45 -36.26 0.05
CA ASP A 137 -17.72 -37.46 0.86
C ASP A 137 -19.24 -37.62 1.08
N ILE A 138 -20.02 -36.54 0.96
CA ILE A 138 -21.47 -36.54 1.24
C ILE A 138 -22.26 -37.53 0.37
N PRO A 139 -22.08 -37.62 -0.96
CA PRO A 139 -22.80 -38.59 -1.78
C PRO A 139 -22.60 -40.05 -1.31
N THR A 140 -21.39 -40.39 -0.86
CA THR A 140 -21.09 -41.73 -0.31
C THR A 140 -21.79 -41.95 1.02
N ILE A 141 -21.75 -40.96 1.93
CA ILE A 141 -22.47 -41.03 3.22
C ILE A 141 -23.97 -41.24 2.96
N LYS A 142 -24.57 -40.46 2.06
CA LYS A 142 -25.99 -40.60 1.69
C LYS A 142 -26.33 -42.01 1.21
N GLN A 143 -25.57 -42.55 0.27
CA GLN A 143 -25.80 -43.90 -0.24
C GLN A 143 -25.75 -44.96 0.88
N LYS A 144 -24.85 -44.79 1.85
CA LYS A 144 -24.73 -45.71 2.99
C LYS A 144 -25.91 -45.60 3.95
N LEU A 145 -26.41 -44.40 4.20
CA LEU A 145 -27.63 -44.17 4.98
C LEU A 145 -28.89 -44.68 4.26
N GLU A 146 -28.92 -44.63 2.92
CA GLU A 146 -30.01 -45.25 2.14
C GLU A 146 -30.02 -46.77 2.29
N ASN A 147 -28.85 -47.42 2.33
CA ASN A 147 -28.75 -48.86 2.61
C ASN A 147 -29.20 -49.19 4.03
N GLU A 148 -28.79 -48.40 5.02
CA GLU A 148 -29.24 -48.55 6.42
C GLU A 148 -30.77 -48.49 6.52
N LYS A 149 -31.43 -47.63 5.71
CA LYS A 149 -32.88 -47.58 5.66
C LYS A 149 -33.52 -48.88 5.18
N LEU A 150 -32.90 -49.55 4.22
CA LEU A 150 -33.34 -50.88 3.75
C LEU A 150 -33.15 -51.92 4.85
N GLU A 151 -32.04 -51.86 5.58
CA GLU A 151 -31.73 -52.73 6.71
C GLU A 151 -32.73 -52.55 7.87
N LEU A 152 -33.07 -51.30 8.22
CA LEU A 152 -34.14 -50.97 9.19
C LEU A 152 -35.51 -51.49 8.74
N SER A 153 -35.80 -51.46 7.44
CA SER A 153 -37.05 -52.02 6.90
C SER A 153 -37.12 -53.54 7.05
N LEU A 154 -35.98 -54.23 6.90
CA LEU A 154 -35.88 -55.67 7.17
C LEU A 154 -36.03 -55.98 8.66
N ILE A 155 -35.44 -55.17 9.54
CA ILE A 155 -35.64 -55.27 10.98
C ILE A 155 -37.12 -55.13 11.32
N ALA A 156 -37.79 -54.09 10.82
CA ALA A 156 -39.22 -53.84 11.06
C ALA A 156 -40.13 -54.98 10.58
N GLN A 157 -39.74 -55.73 9.55
CA GLN A 157 -40.47 -56.90 9.07
C GLN A 157 -40.19 -58.17 9.88
N THR A 158 -39.07 -58.23 10.59
CA THR A 158 -38.61 -59.42 11.31
C THR A 158 -38.98 -59.39 12.79
N VAL A 159 -38.90 -58.21 13.44
CA VAL A 159 -39.29 -58.06 14.84
C VAL A 159 -40.81 -58.18 15.01
N SER A 160 -41.25 -58.83 16.09
CA SER A 160 -42.67 -59.06 16.36
C SER A 160 -43.24 -58.07 17.39
N SER A 161 -42.38 -57.45 18.20
CA SER A 161 -42.75 -56.40 19.16
C SER A 161 -43.20 -55.11 18.47
N TYR A 162 -44.34 -54.55 18.93
CA TYR A 162 -44.85 -53.27 18.44
C TYR A 162 -43.84 -52.14 18.63
N GLU A 163 -43.15 -52.12 19.77
CA GLU A 163 -42.11 -51.15 20.11
C GLU A 163 -40.93 -51.22 19.13
N GLY A 164 -40.46 -52.43 18.79
CA GLY A 164 -39.38 -52.64 17.82
C GLY A 164 -39.76 -52.16 16.42
N VAL A 165 -40.96 -52.51 15.94
CA VAL A 165 -41.47 -52.05 14.64
C VAL A 165 -41.60 -50.52 14.61
N SER A 166 -42.18 -49.93 15.66
CA SER A 166 -42.37 -48.48 15.74
C SER A 166 -41.03 -47.74 15.75
N LYS A 167 -40.01 -48.23 16.47
CA LYS A 167 -38.68 -47.58 16.51
C LYS A 167 -37.94 -47.74 15.19
N ALA A 168 -37.98 -48.90 14.54
CA ALA A 168 -37.37 -49.10 13.22
C ALA A 168 -37.97 -48.14 12.17
N ASN A 169 -39.30 -47.95 12.17
CA ASN A 169 -39.97 -46.99 11.29
C ASN A 169 -39.62 -45.52 11.62
N ALA A 170 -39.51 -45.18 12.91
CA ALA A 170 -39.08 -43.85 13.34
C ALA A 170 -37.64 -43.55 12.90
N LEU A 171 -36.71 -44.50 13.10
CA LEU A 171 -35.32 -44.41 12.63
C LEU A 171 -35.25 -44.24 11.11
N SER A 172 -36.05 -45.00 10.34
CA SER A 172 -36.15 -44.83 8.88
C SER A 172 -36.60 -43.41 8.51
N SER A 173 -37.57 -42.85 9.25
CA SER A 173 -38.06 -41.49 8.99
C SER A 173 -37.01 -40.42 9.35
N MET A 174 -36.22 -40.63 10.40
CA MET A 174 -35.11 -39.75 10.76
C MET A 174 -33.99 -39.79 9.72
N LEU A 175 -33.70 -40.96 9.14
CA LEU A 175 -32.74 -41.05 8.03
C LEU A 175 -33.19 -40.28 6.80
N ASP A 176 -34.50 -40.28 6.47
CA ASP A 176 -35.00 -39.45 5.37
C ASP A 176 -34.74 -37.95 5.62
N VAL A 177 -34.89 -37.49 6.86
CA VAL A 177 -34.55 -36.11 7.26
C VAL A 177 -33.04 -35.86 7.12
N ILE A 178 -32.20 -36.69 7.75
CA ILE A 178 -30.74 -36.55 7.70
C ILE A 178 -30.22 -36.58 6.25
N ILE A 179 -30.73 -37.47 5.40
CA ILE A 179 -30.35 -37.58 3.99
C ILE A 179 -30.73 -36.30 3.23
N SER A 180 -31.92 -35.75 3.49
CA SER A 180 -32.36 -34.47 2.89
C SER A 180 -31.48 -33.31 3.35
N GLU A 181 -31.11 -33.25 4.63
CA GLU A 181 -30.23 -32.21 5.15
C GLU A 181 -28.80 -32.34 4.62
N LEU A 182 -28.30 -33.57 4.42
CA LEU A 182 -27.02 -33.82 3.77
C LEU A 182 -27.00 -33.28 2.33
N ASP A 183 -28.10 -33.39 1.57
CA ASP A 183 -28.21 -32.76 0.25
C ASP A 183 -28.12 -31.23 0.32
N GLU A 184 -28.80 -30.63 1.28
CA GLU A 184 -28.74 -29.20 1.51
C GLU A 184 -27.32 -28.76 1.89
N LEU A 185 -26.67 -29.49 2.81
CA LEU A 185 -25.29 -29.24 3.22
C LEU A 185 -24.33 -29.35 2.02
N HIS A 186 -24.49 -30.39 1.20
CA HIS A 186 -23.66 -30.59 0.01
C HIS A 186 -23.77 -29.41 -0.96
N SER A 187 -24.99 -28.95 -1.23
CA SER A 187 -25.25 -27.78 -2.06
C SER A 187 -24.61 -26.51 -1.48
N LYS A 188 -24.78 -26.25 -0.18
CA LYS A 188 -24.19 -25.09 0.51
C LYS A 188 -22.66 -25.11 0.51
N MET A 189 -22.05 -26.27 0.77
CA MET A 189 -20.59 -26.41 0.71
C MET A 189 -20.04 -26.16 -0.69
N LEU A 190 -20.69 -26.70 -1.73
CA LEU A 190 -20.30 -26.46 -3.12
C LEU A 190 -20.39 -24.98 -3.49
N ASP A 191 -21.48 -24.32 -3.11
CA ASP A 191 -21.68 -22.88 -3.31
C ASP A 191 -20.62 -22.05 -2.56
N ALA A 192 -20.34 -22.39 -1.30
CA ALA A 192 -19.32 -21.72 -0.50
C ALA A 192 -17.91 -21.89 -1.11
N VAL A 193 -17.53 -23.09 -1.55
CA VAL A 193 -16.23 -23.36 -2.20
C VAL A 193 -16.11 -22.62 -3.54
N SER A 194 -17.17 -22.64 -4.35
CA SER A 194 -17.21 -21.95 -5.63
C SER A 194 -17.09 -20.44 -5.45
N PHE A 195 -17.88 -19.87 -4.53
CA PHE A 195 -17.85 -18.45 -4.20
C PHE A 195 -16.50 -18.04 -3.63
N GLU A 196 -15.94 -18.82 -2.69
CA GLU A 196 -14.60 -18.59 -2.14
C GLU A 196 -13.55 -18.50 -3.25
N SER A 197 -13.53 -19.48 -4.15
CA SER A 197 -12.55 -19.52 -5.23
C SER A 197 -12.68 -18.32 -6.16
N GLN A 198 -13.90 -17.88 -6.46
CA GLN A 198 -14.15 -16.70 -7.28
C GLN A 198 -13.70 -15.43 -6.56
N PHE A 199 -14.14 -15.25 -5.31
CA PHE A 199 -13.84 -14.09 -4.49
C PHE A 199 -12.33 -13.91 -4.26
N LEU A 200 -11.60 -14.98 -3.92
CA LEU A 200 -10.15 -14.89 -3.70
C LEU A 200 -9.36 -14.58 -4.99
N LYS A 201 -9.91 -14.94 -6.16
CA LYS A 201 -9.28 -14.68 -7.46
C LYS A 201 -9.57 -13.27 -7.96
N GLU A 202 -10.81 -12.83 -7.85
CA GLU A 202 -11.33 -11.56 -8.37
C GLU A 202 -12.20 -10.88 -7.31
N PRO A 203 -11.60 -10.34 -6.23
CA PRO A 203 -12.35 -9.85 -5.09
C PRO A 203 -13.15 -8.59 -5.43
N ILE A 204 -14.42 -8.60 -5.06
CA ILE A 204 -15.32 -7.45 -5.12
C ILE A 204 -15.51 -6.94 -3.69
N ALA A 205 -15.33 -5.64 -3.52
CA ALA A 205 -15.43 -4.97 -2.24
C ALA A 205 -16.85 -5.12 -1.64
N GLY A 206 -16.92 -5.59 -0.39
CA GLY A 206 -18.16 -5.88 0.32
C GLY A 206 -18.63 -7.33 0.19
N GLU A 207 -18.08 -8.13 -0.72
CA GLU A 207 -18.43 -9.55 -0.85
C GLU A 207 -17.83 -10.44 0.23
N GLU A 208 -16.89 -9.93 1.05
CA GLU A 208 -16.38 -10.66 2.21
C GLU A 208 -17.49 -11.07 3.20
N ILE A 209 -18.56 -10.29 3.31
CA ILE A 209 -19.71 -10.63 4.16
C ILE A 209 -20.45 -11.86 3.62
N GLN A 210 -20.60 -11.96 2.29
CA GLN A 210 -21.29 -13.06 1.64
C GLN A 210 -20.48 -14.36 1.78
N LEU A 211 -19.15 -14.30 1.66
CA LEU A 211 -18.30 -15.46 1.90
C LEU A 211 -18.45 -15.95 3.34
N LYS A 212 -18.35 -15.04 4.32
CA LYS A 212 -18.55 -15.36 5.74
C LYS A 212 -19.92 -16.00 5.98
N GLU A 213 -21.00 -15.42 5.44
CA GLU A 213 -22.37 -15.93 5.60
C GLU A 213 -22.53 -17.33 4.97
N LYS A 214 -22.07 -17.56 3.74
CA LYS A 214 -22.14 -18.88 3.09
C LYS A 214 -21.40 -19.97 3.88
N LEU A 215 -20.25 -19.64 4.46
CA LEU A 215 -19.48 -20.56 5.30
C LEU A 215 -20.21 -20.87 6.61
N ILE A 216 -20.74 -19.84 7.29
CA ILE A 216 -21.51 -20.01 8.53
C ILE A 216 -22.80 -20.81 8.27
N ASP A 217 -23.53 -20.52 7.20
CA ASP A 217 -24.76 -21.24 6.82
C ASP A 217 -24.49 -22.73 6.57
N SER A 218 -23.34 -23.06 5.98
CA SER A 218 -22.90 -24.45 5.80
C SER A 218 -22.60 -25.12 7.14
N TYR A 219 -21.96 -24.40 8.06
CA TYR A 219 -21.65 -24.91 9.40
C TYR A 219 -22.92 -25.14 10.24
N GLU A 220 -23.90 -24.24 10.18
CA GLU A 220 -25.17 -24.39 10.89
C GLU A 220 -25.99 -25.59 10.37
N SER A 221 -25.88 -25.91 9.07
CA SER A 221 -26.42 -27.17 8.52
C SER A 221 -25.67 -28.40 9.06
N LEU A 222 -24.33 -28.37 9.13
CA LEU A 222 -23.56 -29.47 9.73
C LEU A 222 -23.95 -29.70 11.20
N GLU A 223 -24.10 -28.63 11.98
CA GLU A 223 -24.49 -28.72 13.40
C GLU A 223 -25.84 -29.42 13.57
N ARG A 224 -26.81 -29.10 12.73
CA ARG A 224 -28.14 -29.70 12.75
C ARG A 224 -28.09 -31.20 12.43
N ILE A 225 -27.41 -31.56 11.35
CA ILE A 225 -27.19 -32.96 10.95
C ILE A 225 -26.51 -33.74 12.07
N PHE A 226 -25.50 -33.14 12.72
CA PHE A 226 -24.83 -33.76 13.87
C PHE A 226 -25.81 -34.04 15.02
N ARG A 227 -26.69 -33.08 15.36
CA ARG A 227 -27.70 -33.26 16.42
C ARG A 227 -28.72 -34.34 16.07
N ASP A 228 -29.23 -34.34 14.84
CA ASP A 228 -30.20 -35.33 14.37
C ASP A 228 -29.57 -36.73 14.34
N LYS A 229 -28.28 -36.82 13.97
CA LYS A 229 -27.53 -38.08 14.02
C LYS A 229 -27.35 -38.58 15.45
N GLN A 230 -27.05 -37.70 16.41
CA GLN A 230 -26.95 -38.08 17.83
C GLN A 230 -28.29 -38.59 18.38
N GLU A 231 -29.40 -37.97 17.99
CA GLU A 231 -30.74 -38.47 18.33
C GLU A 231 -31.01 -39.84 17.70
N TYR A 232 -30.63 -40.02 16.43
CA TYR A 232 -30.73 -41.29 15.72
C TYR A 232 -29.92 -42.40 16.43
N GLU A 233 -28.66 -42.15 16.81
CA GLU A 233 -27.81 -43.11 17.52
C GLU A 233 -28.42 -43.53 18.87
N SER A 234 -29.02 -42.58 19.60
CA SER A 234 -29.72 -42.86 20.85
C SER A 234 -30.94 -43.78 20.64
N LEU A 235 -31.74 -43.52 19.60
CA LEU A 235 -32.90 -44.34 19.28
C LEU A 235 -32.50 -45.72 18.71
N LEU A 236 -31.40 -45.79 17.95
CA LEU A 236 -30.84 -47.04 17.44
C LEU A 236 -30.41 -47.96 18.58
N LEU A 237 -29.76 -47.41 19.62
CA LEU A 237 -29.41 -48.16 20.82
C LEU A 237 -30.66 -48.73 21.52
N GLN A 238 -31.75 -47.95 21.59
CA GLN A 238 -33.01 -48.44 22.16
C GLN A 238 -33.62 -49.56 21.32
N LEU A 239 -33.59 -49.45 19.98
CA LEU A 239 -34.03 -50.52 19.10
C LEU A 239 -33.24 -51.81 19.34
N LYS A 240 -31.91 -51.71 19.49
CA LYS A 240 -31.05 -52.88 19.80
C LYS A 240 -31.42 -53.56 21.12
N ILE A 241 -31.77 -52.77 22.13
CA ILE A 241 -32.26 -53.29 23.42
C ILE A 241 -33.61 -54.00 23.24
N ASP A 242 -34.53 -53.44 22.45
CA ASP A 242 -35.83 -54.07 22.18
C ASP A 242 -35.69 -55.38 21.42
N ILE A 243 -34.84 -55.42 20.39
CA ILE A 243 -34.51 -56.66 19.64
C ILE A 243 -33.97 -57.73 20.60
N ALA A 244 -33.03 -57.35 21.48
CA ALA A 244 -32.46 -58.30 22.45
C ALA A 244 -33.52 -58.88 23.41
N ASN A 245 -34.52 -58.08 23.76
CA ASN A 245 -35.58 -58.43 24.71
C ASN A 245 -36.83 -59.05 24.06
N ASP A 246 -36.95 -59.05 22.73
CA ASP A 246 -38.12 -59.61 22.03
C ASP A 246 -38.24 -61.13 22.31
N PRO A 247 -39.32 -61.60 22.97
CA PRO A 247 -39.43 -63.01 23.36
C PRO A 247 -39.69 -63.95 22.17
N GLU A 248 -40.15 -63.43 21.03
CA GLU A 248 -40.53 -64.23 19.86
C GLU A 248 -39.34 -64.52 18.93
N LEU A 249 -38.20 -63.83 19.13
CA LEU A 249 -36.99 -64.02 18.33
C LEU A 249 -36.03 -65.02 19.00
N ASP A 250 -35.49 -65.95 18.21
CA ASP A 250 -34.41 -66.81 18.68
C ASP A 250 -33.07 -66.06 18.80
N ARG A 251 -32.10 -66.69 19.46
CA ARG A 251 -30.81 -66.09 19.77
C ARG A 251 -30.01 -65.69 18.53
N ASP A 252 -30.05 -66.48 17.48
CA ASP A 252 -29.23 -66.24 16.28
C ASP A 252 -29.84 -65.10 15.46
N THR A 253 -31.17 -65.04 15.32
CA THR A 253 -31.86 -63.88 14.72
C THR A 253 -31.60 -62.59 15.49
N LYS A 254 -31.69 -62.60 16.82
CA LYS A 254 -31.37 -61.42 17.65
C LYS A 254 -29.96 -60.91 17.41
N LYS A 255 -28.99 -61.82 17.34
CA LYS A 255 -27.60 -61.48 17.08
C LYS A 255 -27.46 -60.83 15.70
N GLN A 256 -28.03 -61.44 14.66
CA GLN A 256 -27.98 -60.91 13.31
C GLN A 256 -28.62 -59.52 13.20
N LEU A 257 -29.84 -59.33 13.73
CA LEU A 257 -30.52 -58.04 13.69
C LEU A 257 -29.76 -56.95 14.45
N ASN A 258 -29.13 -57.28 15.58
CA ASN A 258 -28.29 -56.33 16.31
C ASN A 258 -26.99 -55.99 15.58
N GLU A 259 -26.39 -56.92 14.84
CA GLU A 259 -25.23 -56.65 13.98
C GLU A 259 -25.61 -55.80 12.75
N THR A 260 -26.85 -55.92 12.29
CA THR A 260 -27.42 -55.10 11.20
C THR A 260 -27.84 -53.70 11.66
N ALA A 261 -28.29 -53.54 12.90
CA ALA A 261 -28.71 -52.25 13.45
C ALA A 261 -27.50 -51.38 13.88
N ASP A 262 -26.59 -51.07 12.96
CA ASP A 262 -25.38 -50.28 13.21
C ASP A 262 -25.23 -49.13 12.21
N LEU A 263 -25.01 -47.92 12.73
CA LEU A 263 -24.75 -46.76 11.88
C LEU A 263 -23.48 -47.02 11.01
N PRO A 264 -23.56 -46.84 9.68
CA PRO A 264 -22.42 -47.07 8.79
C PRO A 264 -21.22 -46.21 9.17
N ASP A 265 -20.02 -46.77 9.02
CA ASP A 265 -18.77 -46.11 9.39
C ASP A 265 -18.57 -44.77 8.69
N GLU A 266 -19.04 -44.63 7.45
CA GLU A 266 -18.97 -43.39 6.70
C GLU A 266 -19.76 -42.25 7.38
N ALA A 267 -20.90 -42.55 8.01
CA ALA A 267 -21.69 -41.55 8.74
C ALA A 267 -21.03 -41.12 10.07
N LYS A 268 -20.02 -41.84 10.56
CA LYS A 268 -19.19 -41.43 11.70
C LYS A 268 -18.23 -40.28 11.35
N GLU A 269 -17.97 -40.05 10.06
CA GLU A 269 -17.17 -38.89 9.63
C GLU A 269 -17.83 -37.55 9.99
N ILE A 270 -19.17 -37.50 10.05
CA ILE A 270 -19.92 -36.30 10.47
C ILE A 270 -19.49 -35.85 11.87
N ASP A 271 -19.26 -36.79 12.80
CA ASP A 271 -18.79 -36.45 14.15
C ASP A 271 -17.40 -35.86 14.10
N LYS A 272 -16.50 -36.44 13.31
CA LYS A 272 -15.14 -35.94 13.15
C LYS A 272 -15.13 -34.54 12.57
N TRP A 273 -16.02 -34.27 11.60
CA TRP A 273 -16.15 -32.95 11.00
C TRP A 273 -16.63 -31.94 12.05
N TYR A 274 -17.72 -32.22 12.76
CA TYR A 274 -18.27 -31.27 13.74
C TYR A 274 -17.35 -31.07 14.96
N THR A 275 -16.81 -32.15 15.52
CA THR A 275 -16.00 -32.12 16.76
C THR A 275 -14.52 -31.78 16.54
N SER A 276 -14.08 -31.62 15.29
CA SER A 276 -12.74 -31.09 15.00
C SER A 276 -12.56 -29.73 15.68
N ALA A 277 -11.42 -29.53 16.33
CA ALA A 277 -11.15 -28.32 17.12
C ALA A 277 -11.36 -27.02 16.33
N THR A 278 -10.98 -27.00 15.05
CA THR A 278 -11.24 -25.87 14.13
C THR A 278 -12.71 -25.60 13.87
N ASN A 279 -13.56 -26.62 13.89
CA ASN A 279 -14.96 -26.50 13.53
C ASN A 279 -15.82 -26.14 14.74
N MET A 280 -15.44 -26.57 15.95
CA MET A 280 -16.13 -26.16 17.18
C MET A 280 -16.15 -24.65 17.41
N GLN A 281 -15.17 -23.92 16.87
CA GLN A 281 -15.07 -22.45 16.94
C GLN A 281 -15.23 -21.80 15.55
N PHE A 282 -15.80 -22.51 14.58
CA PHE A 282 -15.82 -22.08 13.18
C PHE A 282 -16.49 -20.72 13.01
N LYS A 283 -17.67 -20.57 13.63
CA LYS A 283 -18.47 -19.34 13.57
C LYS A 283 -17.74 -18.18 14.24
N GLU A 284 -17.24 -18.37 15.45
CA GLU A 284 -16.51 -17.34 16.20
C GLU A 284 -15.25 -16.90 15.46
N ASN A 285 -14.50 -17.83 14.87
CA ASN A 285 -13.29 -17.52 14.12
C ASN A 285 -13.60 -16.68 12.87
N LEU A 286 -14.62 -17.04 12.09
CA LEU A 286 -15.00 -16.27 10.90
C LEU A 286 -15.59 -14.90 11.25
N GLU A 287 -16.42 -14.83 12.31
CA GLU A 287 -16.94 -13.56 12.82
C GLU A 287 -15.80 -12.66 13.31
N SER A 288 -14.85 -13.20 14.06
CA SER A 288 -13.67 -12.46 14.55
C SER A 288 -12.84 -11.92 13.39
N ILE A 289 -12.56 -12.73 12.36
CA ILE A 289 -11.80 -12.29 11.17
C ILE A 289 -12.52 -11.13 10.47
N TYR A 290 -13.84 -11.21 10.32
CA TYR A 290 -14.64 -10.16 9.68
C TYR A 290 -14.68 -8.87 10.51
N LEU A 291 -14.94 -8.98 11.82
CA LEU A 291 -15.03 -7.83 12.72
C LEU A 291 -13.67 -7.13 12.87
N ASP A 292 -12.58 -7.89 13.05
CA ASP A 292 -11.21 -7.34 13.08
C ASP A 292 -10.88 -6.58 11.80
N ALA A 293 -11.28 -7.10 10.64
CA ALA A 293 -11.09 -6.42 9.37
C ALA A 293 -11.88 -5.10 9.27
N SER A 294 -13.13 -5.08 9.74
CA SER A 294 -13.95 -3.86 9.80
C SER A 294 -13.37 -2.80 10.77
N ASP A 295 -12.88 -3.23 11.93
CA ASP A 295 -12.38 -2.33 12.96
C ASP A 295 -11.04 -1.71 12.56
N LYS A 296 -10.09 -2.55 12.11
CA LYS A 296 -8.79 -2.08 11.64
C LYS A 296 -8.91 -1.21 10.39
N SER A 297 -9.75 -1.57 9.43
CA SER A 297 -9.94 -0.78 8.20
C SER A 297 -10.44 0.64 8.47
N THR A 298 -11.24 0.84 9.52
CA THR A 298 -11.68 2.18 9.95
C THR A 298 -10.51 3.05 10.39
N SER A 299 -9.58 2.47 11.17
CA SER A 299 -8.34 3.15 11.57
C SER A 299 -7.46 3.42 10.34
N TYR A 300 -7.21 2.42 9.51
CA TYR A 300 -6.37 2.55 8.31
C TYR A 300 -6.88 3.62 7.35
N ALA A 301 -8.19 3.68 7.11
CA ALA A 301 -8.82 4.71 6.29
C ALA A 301 -8.63 6.13 6.85
N ALA A 302 -8.62 6.29 8.18
CA ALA A 302 -8.32 7.58 8.81
C ALA A 302 -6.85 8.00 8.62
N HIS A 303 -5.92 7.04 8.59
CA HIS A 303 -4.49 7.31 8.39
C HIS A 303 -4.13 7.72 6.96
N VAL A 304 -4.97 7.46 5.95
CA VAL A 304 -4.71 7.86 4.55
C VAL A 304 -4.54 9.37 4.42
N ALA A 305 -5.42 10.16 5.05
CA ALA A 305 -5.32 11.62 5.03
C ALA A 305 -4.00 12.13 5.62
N LEU A 306 -3.52 11.48 6.69
CA LEU A 306 -2.25 11.80 7.31
C LEU A 306 -1.07 11.49 6.38
N ARG A 307 -1.11 10.36 5.67
CA ARG A 307 -0.10 9.96 4.67
C ARG A 307 -0.06 10.90 3.47
N LEU A 308 -1.22 11.40 3.01
CA LEU A 308 -1.30 12.41 1.95
C LEU A 308 -0.67 13.74 2.39
N LYS A 309 -0.92 14.16 3.64
CA LYS A 309 -0.28 15.35 4.20
C LYS A 309 1.24 15.16 4.34
N ARG A 310 1.69 13.97 4.75
CA ARG A 310 3.11 13.61 4.76
C ARG A 310 3.71 13.77 3.36
N ASP A 311 3.09 13.17 2.35
CA ASP A 311 3.55 13.26 0.95
C ASP A 311 3.70 14.72 0.51
N SER A 312 2.65 15.52 0.68
CA SER A 312 2.65 16.94 0.32
C SER A 312 3.75 17.73 1.04
N CYS A 313 3.94 17.50 2.34
CA CYS A 313 4.96 18.19 3.12
C CYS A 313 6.38 17.80 2.70
N TYR A 314 6.65 16.51 2.49
CA TYR A 314 7.96 16.04 2.06
C TYR A 314 8.29 16.52 0.64
N ARG A 315 7.34 16.46 -0.30
CA ARG A 315 7.53 17.03 -1.64
C ARG A 315 7.94 18.50 -1.57
N PHE A 316 7.24 19.29 -0.76
CA PHE A 316 7.56 20.71 -0.60
C PHE A 316 9.00 20.97 -0.09
N ILE A 317 9.55 20.06 0.71
CA ILE A 317 10.87 20.22 1.32
C ILE A 317 11.98 19.70 0.40
N TYR A 318 11.75 18.56 -0.25
CA TYR A 318 12.77 17.76 -0.92
C TYR A 318 12.68 17.73 -2.45
N GLU A 319 11.54 18.08 -3.04
CA GLU A 319 11.39 18.21 -4.48
C GLU A 319 11.67 19.65 -4.95
N GLU A 320 11.80 19.79 -6.26
CA GLU A 320 12.06 21.06 -6.92
C GLU A 320 10.93 22.06 -6.65
N ASN A 321 11.31 23.27 -6.22
CA ASN A 321 10.40 24.34 -5.92
C ASN A 321 10.59 25.48 -6.93
N THR A 322 9.63 25.60 -7.86
CA THR A 322 9.68 26.62 -8.93
C THR A 322 9.74 28.07 -8.43
N GLU A 323 9.25 28.36 -7.23
CA GLU A 323 9.39 29.71 -6.65
C GLU A 323 10.83 29.96 -6.20
N LEU A 324 11.44 29.00 -5.50
CA LEU A 324 12.84 29.08 -5.10
C LEU A 324 13.76 29.22 -6.29
N GLU A 325 13.60 28.33 -7.27
CA GLU A 325 14.39 28.29 -8.51
C GLU A 325 14.38 29.67 -9.19
N LYS A 326 13.18 30.22 -9.45
CA LYS A 326 13.05 31.54 -10.08
C LYS A 326 13.65 32.67 -9.26
N LYS A 327 13.53 32.62 -7.93
CA LYS A 327 14.01 33.69 -7.04
C LYS A 327 15.50 33.62 -6.76
N THR A 328 16.15 32.52 -7.11
CA THR A 328 17.58 32.26 -6.91
C THR A 328 18.33 32.06 -8.22
N ASN A 329 17.73 32.45 -9.36
CA ASN A 329 18.31 32.31 -10.70
C ASN A 329 18.75 30.88 -11.04
N ASN A 330 17.96 29.89 -10.62
CA ASN A 330 18.17 28.45 -10.82
C ASN A 330 19.39 27.88 -10.06
N GLU A 331 19.94 28.58 -9.07
CA GLU A 331 21.06 28.08 -8.26
C GLU A 331 20.60 27.20 -7.09
N LEU A 332 19.35 27.34 -6.65
CA LEU A 332 18.76 26.52 -5.59
C LEU A 332 17.44 25.93 -6.06
N MET A 333 17.35 24.60 -6.05
CA MET A 333 16.19 23.87 -6.58
C MET A 333 15.27 23.40 -5.46
N THR A 334 15.80 23.02 -4.30
CA THR A 334 14.99 22.47 -3.19
C THR A 334 15.16 23.28 -1.89
N LEU A 335 14.14 23.26 -1.03
CA LEU A 335 14.22 23.93 0.27
C LEU A 335 15.33 23.31 1.15
N LYS A 336 15.49 21.98 1.09
CA LYS A 336 16.55 21.28 1.82
C LYS A 336 17.94 21.71 1.36
N GLU A 337 18.16 21.86 0.06
CA GLU A 337 19.41 22.36 -0.51
C GLU A 337 19.68 23.80 -0.07
N ALA A 338 18.67 24.68 -0.19
CA ALA A 338 18.79 26.07 0.25
C ALA A 338 19.17 26.19 1.72
N TYR A 339 18.49 25.44 2.60
CA TYR A 339 18.84 25.42 4.01
C TYR A 339 20.28 24.95 4.23
N THR A 340 20.70 23.88 3.54
CA THR A 340 22.04 23.29 3.70
C THR A 340 23.12 24.26 3.27
N LEU A 341 22.97 24.93 2.12
CA LEU A 341 23.91 25.94 1.63
C LEU A 341 23.99 27.16 2.55
N ILE A 342 22.84 27.68 2.97
CA ILE A 342 22.74 28.90 3.78
C ILE A 342 23.31 28.66 5.19
N MET A 343 23.05 27.48 5.75
CA MET A 343 23.49 27.12 7.10
C MET A 343 24.89 26.50 7.16
N ASP A 344 25.55 26.30 6.01
CA ASP A 344 26.93 25.81 5.96
C ASP A 344 27.86 26.74 6.74
N GLU A 345 28.72 26.19 7.58
CA GLU A 345 29.65 26.95 8.44
C GLU A 345 30.54 27.92 7.65
N LYS A 346 30.90 27.58 6.40
CA LYS A 346 31.73 28.42 5.54
C LYS A 346 31.00 29.66 5.03
N ASN A 347 29.67 29.64 5.02
CA ASN A 347 28.81 30.68 4.47
C ASN A 347 28.03 31.42 5.55
N TYR A 348 27.77 30.76 6.69
CA TYR A 348 26.82 31.23 7.71
C TYR A 348 27.09 32.67 8.15
N ASP A 349 28.34 33.04 8.42
CA ASP A 349 28.70 34.40 8.86
C ASP A 349 28.86 35.42 7.74
N LYS A 350 28.83 34.97 6.48
CA LYS A 350 28.96 35.83 5.32
C LYS A 350 27.63 36.43 4.89
N TRP A 351 26.48 35.88 5.27
CA TRP A 351 25.16 36.37 4.82
C TRP A 351 24.79 37.74 5.40
N LYS A 352 24.34 38.68 4.55
CA LYS A 352 23.89 40.02 4.94
C LYS A 352 22.63 39.98 5.81
N ASN A 353 21.60 39.24 5.38
CA ASN A 353 20.31 39.23 6.07
C ASN A 353 20.33 38.36 7.33
N ARG A 354 20.87 38.90 8.44
CA ARG A 354 20.97 38.16 9.72
C ARG A 354 19.60 37.83 10.34
N LEU A 355 18.58 38.67 10.11
CA LEU A 355 17.23 38.44 10.63
C LEU A 355 16.57 37.25 9.93
N ALA A 356 16.54 37.26 8.59
CA ALA A 356 16.00 36.16 7.81
C ALA A 356 16.79 34.86 8.02
N LEU A 357 18.12 34.94 8.22
CA LEU A 357 18.95 33.79 8.59
C LEU A 357 18.51 33.15 9.92
N LYS A 358 18.31 33.98 10.96
CA LYS A 358 17.84 33.51 12.27
C LYS A 358 16.43 32.90 12.18
N ASP A 359 15.54 33.52 11.42
CA ASP A 359 14.18 33.05 11.24
C ASP A 359 14.13 31.77 10.39
N LEU A 360 15.00 31.64 9.38
CA LEU A 360 15.18 30.40 8.62
C LEU A 360 15.58 29.25 9.55
N LYS A 361 16.60 29.45 10.41
CA LYS A 361 17.03 28.44 11.40
C LYS A 361 15.88 28.03 12.31
N THR A 362 15.13 29.02 12.82
CA THR A 362 14.01 28.80 13.73
C THR A 362 12.86 28.05 13.07
N ASN A 363 12.44 28.48 11.87
CA ASN A 363 11.33 27.86 11.15
C ASN A 363 11.69 26.46 10.65
N TRP A 364 12.94 26.24 10.23
CA TRP A 364 13.43 24.90 9.89
C TRP A 364 13.40 23.95 11.09
N ALA A 365 13.91 24.37 12.25
CA ALA A 365 13.86 23.56 13.47
C ALA A 365 12.42 23.26 13.91
N LYS A 366 11.51 24.24 13.81
CA LYS A 366 10.08 24.03 14.09
C LYS A 366 9.43 23.09 13.10
N MET A 367 9.77 23.19 11.81
CA MET A 367 9.30 22.26 10.79
C MET A 367 9.74 20.83 11.12
N LEU A 368 11.04 20.59 11.37
CA LEU A 368 11.55 19.25 11.74
C LEU A 368 10.85 18.70 12.98
N SER A 369 10.72 19.51 14.05
CA SER A 369 10.03 19.07 15.27
C SER A 369 8.56 18.71 15.05
N ASN A 370 7.86 19.37 14.11
CA ASN A 370 6.48 19.01 13.78
C ASN A 370 6.40 17.79 12.85
N LEU A 371 7.40 17.56 11.98
CA LEU A 371 7.51 16.31 11.23
C LEU A 371 7.66 15.10 12.17
N GLU A 372 8.50 15.22 13.20
CA GLU A 372 8.67 14.18 14.24
C GLU A 372 7.38 13.89 15.01
N LYS A 373 6.53 14.90 15.19
CA LYS A 373 5.22 14.79 15.87
C LYS A 373 4.08 14.39 14.94
N GLU A 374 4.37 14.14 13.66
CA GLU A 374 3.38 13.88 12.62
C GLU A 374 2.34 15.01 12.40
N ASP A 375 2.62 16.23 12.85
CA ASP A 375 1.82 17.41 12.55
C ASP A 375 2.26 18.03 11.22
N TYR A 376 1.91 17.35 10.12
CA TYR A 376 2.33 17.72 8.77
C TYR A 376 1.77 19.06 8.29
N ASP A 377 0.58 19.48 8.77
CA ASP A 377 0.01 20.77 8.40
C ASP A 377 0.83 21.91 9.02
N THR A 378 1.18 21.79 10.30
CA THR A 378 2.04 22.77 10.98
C THR A 378 3.47 22.72 10.44
N ALA A 379 4.00 21.52 10.14
CA ALA A 379 5.30 21.38 9.49
C ALA A 379 5.34 22.10 8.14
N LEU A 380 4.34 21.90 7.28
CA LEU A 380 4.24 22.57 5.98
C LEU A 380 4.12 24.09 6.13
N LYS A 381 3.38 24.57 7.13
CA LYS A 381 3.30 26.02 7.44
C LYS A 381 4.67 26.60 7.77
N TYR A 382 5.47 25.92 8.58
CA TYR A 382 6.84 26.37 8.90
C TYR A 382 7.81 26.18 7.73
N ALA A 383 7.65 25.15 6.91
CA ALA A 383 8.43 24.95 5.69
C ALA A 383 8.21 26.12 4.72
N LYS A 384 6.96 26.57 4.52
CA LYS A 384 6.65 27.75 3.68
C LYS A 384 7.30 29.03 4.22
N LYS A 385 7.33 29.22 5.54
CA LYS A 385 8.05 30.36 6.15
C LYS A 385 9.56 30.24 5.97
N ALA A 386 10.11 29.05 6.12
CA ALA A 386 11.53 28.79 5.87
C ALA A 386 11.90 29.06 4.41
N LEU A 387 11.05 28.68 3.45
CA LEU A 387 11.25 28.99 2.03
C LEU A 387 11.38 30.50 1.78
N ASN A 388 10.44 31.30 2.29
CA ASN A 388 10.50 32.76 2.14
C ASN A 388 11.78 33.33 2.75
N ASN A 389 12.15 32.88 3.94
CA ASN A 389 13.39 33.34 4.59
C ASN A 389 14.65 32.93 3.81
N ALA A 390 14.68 31.73 3.22
CA ALA A 390 15.79 31.27 2.39
C ALA A 390 15.93 32.15 1.14
N ILE A 391 14.81 32.45 0.48
CA ILE A 391 14.76 33.36 -0.67
C ILE A 391 15.29 34.76 -0.28
N ASP A 392 14.90 35.28 0.89
CA ASP A 392 15.30 36.62 1.33
C ASP A 392 16.79 36.68 1.68
N VAL A 393 17.32 35.66 2.37
CA VAL A 393 18.76 35.54 2.62
C VAL A 393 19.54 35.48 1.32
N TYR A 394 19.08 34.66 0.36
CA TYR A 394 19.77 34.48 -0.90
C TYR A 394 19.81 35.76 -1.75
N LYS A 395 18.69 36.46 -1.85
CA LYS A 395 18.59 37.70 -2.64
C LYS A 395 19.45 38.84 -2.11
N GLU A 396 19.56 38.99 -0.79
CA GLU A 396 20.46 40.00 -0.22
C GLU A 396 21.94 39.62 -0.41
N GLY A 397 22.22 38.32 -0.44
CA GLY A 397 23.54 37.77 -0.71
C GLY A 397 24.52 37.94 0.45
N PHE A 398 25.81 37.78 0.13
CA PHE A 398 26.88 37.91 1.11
C PHE A 398 27.24 39.38 1.37
N PHE A 399 27.81 39.65 2.55
CA PHE A 399 28.60 40.86 2.78
C PHE A 399 29.58 40.95 1.63
N VAL A 400 29.63 42.12 0.98
CA VAL A 400 30.63 42.35 -0.04
C VAL A 400 31.95 42.27 0.72
N ASP A 401 32.68 41.19 0.50
CA ASP A 401 34.07 41.16 0.89
C ASP A 401 34.68 42.28 0.05
N ASN A 402 34.97 43.43 0.68
CA ASN A 402 35.86 44.42 0.10
C ASN A 402 37.27 43.81 0.16
N GLY A 403 37.42 42.63 -0.42
CA GLY A 403 38.63 41.87 -0.58
C GLY A 403 39.44 42.57 -1.64
N LYS A 404 40.37 43.40 -1.15
CA LYS A 404 41.21 44.40 -1.82
C LYS A 404 40.54 45.78 -1.87
N THR A 405 40.91 46.65 -0.92
CA THR A 405 41.41 47.94 -1.38
C THR A 405 42.38 47.60 -2.50
N GLU A 406 42.01 47.89 -3.76
CA GLU A 406 43.00 48.00 -4.81
C GLU A 406 44.08 48.90 -4.22
N ILE A 407 45.24 48.31 -3.92
CA ILE A 407 46.43 49.11 -3.68
C ILE A 407 46.49 49.99 -4.91
N ASN A 408 46.32 51.30 -4.73
CA ASN A 408 46.38 52.23 -5.84
C ASN A 408 47.83 52.20 -6.33
N TYR A 409 48.11 51.26 -7.25
CA TYR A 409 49.42 51.04 -7.83
C TYR A 409 49.89 52.28 -8.57
N GLU A 410 48.98 53.15 -8.98
CA GLU A 410 49.27 54.46 -9.59
C GLU A 410 49.91 55.40 -8.57
N LEU A 411 49.39 55.49 -7.34
CA LEU A 411 49.98 56.26 -6.24
C LEU A 411 51.33 55.70 -5.80
N ILE A 412 51.47 54.37 -5.77
CA ILE A 412 52.76 53.72 -5.46
C ILE A 412 53.77 53.92 -6.59
N PHE A 413 53.35 53.83 -7.87
CA PHE A 413 54.21 54.14 -9.01
C PHE A 413 54.63 55.60 -9.04
N GLN A 414 53.71 56.53 -8.76
CA GLN A 414 54.02 57.95 -8.64
C GLN A 414 55.01 58.22 -7.51
N ALA A 415 54.83 57.57 -6.35
CA ALA A 415 55.78 57.67 -5.23
C ALA A 415 57.14 57.07 -5.59
N ALA A 416 57.19 55.93 -6.27
CA ALA A 416 58.44 55.30 -6.73
C ALA A 416 59.17 56.17 -7.78
N ILE A 417 58.43 56.73 -8.74
CA ILE A 417 58.97 57.67 -9.74
C ILE A 417 59.50 58.93 -9.05
N ALA A 418 58.76 59.50 -8.10
CA ALA A 418 59.20 60.67 -7.35
C ALA A 418 60.50 60.38 -6.57
N ILE A 419 60.60 59.21 -5.93
CA ILE A 419 61.83 58.77 -5.24
C ILE A 419 62.99 58.59 -6.23
N ILE A 420 62.76 58.00 -7.41
CA ILE A 420 63.78 57.85 -8.45
C ILE A 420 64.25 59.22 -8.97
N VAL A 421 63.34 60.16 -9.20
CA VAL A 421 63.67 61.53 -9.61
C VAL A 421 64.47 62.26 -8.52
N ILE A 422 64.06 62.14 -7.26
CA ILE A 422 64.79 62.72 -6.12
C ILE A 422 66.19 62.09 -6.00
N LEU A 423 66.32 60.78 -6.17
CA LEU A 423 67.62 60.09 -6.18
C LEU A 423 68.49 60.53 -7.36
N MET A 424 67.92 60.73 -8.55
CA MET A 424 68.64 61.29 -9.70
C MET A 424 69.10 62.73 -9.45
N VAL A 425 68.27 63.57 -8.83
CA VAL A 425 68.63 64.95 -8.46
C VAL A 425 69.73 64.95 -7.39
N ILE A 426 69.61 64.11 -6.34
CA ILE A 426 70.64 63.96 -5.30
C ILE A 426 71.94 63.43 -5.92
N TYR A 427 71.87 62.47 -6.83
CA TYR A 427 73.03 61.95 -7.56
C TYR A 427 73.66 63.03 -8.46
N ALA A 428 72.87 63.84 -9.16
CA ALA A 428 73.35 64.96 -9.96
C ALA A 428 74.02 66.03 -9.09
N ILE A 429 73.46 66.35 -7.92
CA ILE A 429 74.04 67.30 -6.96
C ILE A 429 75.35 66.75 -6.36
N ARG A 430 75.41 65.46 -5.99
CA ARG A 430 76.64 64.83 -5.47
C ARG A 430 77.72 64.63 -6.54
N SER A 431 77.33 64.35 -7.79
CA SER A 431 78.24 64.13 -8.91
C SER A 431 78.71 65.42 -9.58
N ARG A 432 78.17 66.60 -9.23
CA ARG A 432 78.74 67.90 -9.66
C ARG A 432 80.23 68.02 -9.36
N LYS A 433 80.73 67.43 -8.25
CA LYS A 433 82.17 67.43 -7.95
C LYS A 433 83.01 66.49 -8.84
N LYS A 434 82.41 65.48 -9.49
CA LYS A 434 83.10 64.55 -10.42
C LYS A 434 82.91 64.92 -11.90
N LEU A 435 81.83 65.62 -12.27
CA LEU A 435 81.60 66.09 -13.64
C LEU A 435 82.38 67.38 -13.94
N VAL A 436 82.60 68.25 -12.95
CA VAL A 436 83.44 69.45 -13.14
C VAL A 436 84.90 69.07 -13.41
N SER A 437 85.43 68.01 -12.78
CA SER A 437 86.80 67.51 -13.03
C SER A 437 86.98 66.75 -14.35
N LEU A 438 85.89 66.48 -15.09
CA LEU A 438 85.92 65.82 -16.41
C LEU A 438 85.71 66.81 -17.56
N ILE A 439 85.26 68.04 -17.28
CA ILE A 439 85.01 69.09 -18.28
C ILE A 439 86.07 70.20 -18.21
N SER A 440 86.73 70.42 -17.06
CA SER A 440 87.93 71.26 -16.99
C SER A 440 89.17 70.43 -17.33
N GLY A 441 89.47 70.32 -18.63
CA GLY A 441 90.75 69.81 -19.09
C GLY A 441 91.85 70.84 -18.90
N GLU A 442 92.75 70.61 -17.94
CA GLU A 442 94.10 71.17 -17.96
C GLU A 442 95.10 70.17 -17.34
N LYS A 443 96.06 69.77 -18.19
CA LYS A 443 97.37 69.16 -17.89
C LYS A 443 98.32 70.27 -17.41
N ASP A 444 99.46 70.14 -16.75
CA ASP A 444 100.36 69.06 -16.31
C ASP A 444 101.38 69.71 -15.31
N GLU A 445 102.12 68.86 -14.59
CA GLU A 445 103.51 69.05 -14.07
C GLU A 445 103.90 69.79 -12.75
N LYS A 446 104.78 69.05 -12.05
CA LYS A 446 105.62 69.17 -10.82
C LYS A 446 106.35 70.53 -10.59
N VAL A 447 106.80 70.94 -9.38
CA VAL A 447 107.97 70.46 -8.59
C VAL A 447 108.04 71.06 -7.15
N VAL A 448 108.25 70.18 -6.14
CA VAL A 448 109.08 70.17 -4.89
C VAL A 448 109.38 71.45 -4.05
N PHE A 449 109.25 71.35 -2.70
CA PHE A 449 110.32 71.66 -1.71
C PHE A 449 110.07 70.97 -0.34
N ASN A 450 111.09 70.26 0.17
CA ASN A 450 111.28 69.96 1.59
C ASN A 450 112.11 71.11 2.18
N GLU A 451 111.68 71.72 3.29
CA GLU A 451 112.48 72.26 4.42
C GLU A 451 111.67 73.27 5.24
N LEU A 452 111.82 73.12 6.57
CA LEU A 452 111.56 73.99 7.74
C LEU A 452 110.19 74.69 7.90
#